data_AF-A0A8T3VIB1-F1
#
_entry.id   AF-A0A8T3VIB1-F1
#
_cell.length_a   1.000
_cell.length_b   1.000
_cell.length_c   1.000
_cell.angle_alpha   90.00
_cell.angle_beta   90.00
_cell.angle_gamma   90.00
#
_symmetry.space_group_name_H-M   'P 1'
#
loop_
_entity.id
_entity.type
_entity.pdbx_description
1 polymer ?
#
loop_
_entity_poly.entity_id
_entity_poly.type
_entity_poly.pdbx_seq_one_letter_code
_entity_poly.pdbx_strand_id
1 'polypeptide(L)'
;MSKVYQVFDKYCVIDIIFGFLLGFYLAIYHNDSELWFLAIQIVIIFSIIMTLIPVIVSIYDKYKYSKKISIRALIEAFILNLAMTVVPLIFGFVIGSFVVDNYIADNGKLFK
;
A
#
# COMPACT_ATOMS: atom_id res chain seq x y z
N MET A 1 -25.10 -1.21 4.68
CA MET A 1 -23.71 -0.78 4.41
C MET A 1 -23.71 0.10 3.16
N SER A 2 -23.07 1.27 3.16
CA SER A 2 -23.08 2.17 1.99
C SER A 2 -22.32 1.50 0.83
N LYS A 3 -22.85 1.56 -0.41
CA LYS A 3 -22.25 0.93 -1.61
C LYS A 3 -20.78 1.31 -1.85
N VAL A 4 -20.35 2.47 -1.33
CA VAL A 4 -18.96 2.93 -1.36
C VAL A 4 -18.07 1.91 -0.65
N TYR A 5 -18.43 1.51 0.58
CA TYR A 5 -17.64 0.56 1.39
C TYR A 5 -17.55 -0.84 0.76
N GLN A 6 -18.57 -1.28 0.01
CA GLN A 6 -18.53 -2.57 -0.69
C GLN A 6 -17.48 -2.65 -1.81
N VAL A 7 -17.11 -1.51 -2.40
CA VAL A 7 -16.01 -1.46 -3.36
C VAL A 7 -14.70 -1.62 -2.60
N PHE A 8 -14.49 -0.87 -1.52
CA PHE A 8 -13.29 -0.96 -0.69
C PHE A 8 -13.09 -2.34 -0.07
N ASP A 9 -14.15 -3.00 0.42
CA ASP A 9 -14.07 -4.34 0.99
C ASP A 9 -13.51 -5.38 -0.01
N LYS A 10 -13.76 -5.21 -1.31
CA LYS A 10 -13.25 -6.11 -2.36
C LYS A 10 -11.75 -5.91 -2.63
N TYR A 11 -11.28 -4.68 -2.58
CA TYR A 11 -9.87 -4.35 -2.84
C TYR A 11 -9.00 -4.45 -1.58
N CYS A 12 -9.61 -4.39 -0.39
CA CYS A 12 -8.92 -4.38 0.90
C CYS A 12 -7.97 -5.56 1.09
N VAL A 13 -8.39 -6.79 0.76
CA VAL A 13 -7.52 -7.98 0.91
C VAL A 13 -6.29 -7.88 -0.02
N ILE A 14 -6.49 -7.36 -1.23
CA ILE A 14 -5.42 -7.17 -2.21
C ILE A 14 -4.46 -6.11 -1.69
N ASP A 15 -4.97 -4.95 -1.23
CA ASP A 15 -4.15 -3.87 -0.68
C ASP A 15 -3.33 -4.31 0.53
N ILE A 16 -3.90 -5.17 1.39
CA ILE A 16 -3.19 -5.73 2.54
C ILE A 16 -2.02 -6.61 2.11
N ILE A 17 -2.26 -7.54 1.19
CA ILE A 17 -1.22 -8.46 0.71
C ILE A 17 -0.12 -7.68 -0.03
N PHE A 18 -0.51 -6.79 -0.95
CA PHE A 18 0.44 -5.99 -1.72
C PHE A 18 1.20 -5.01 -0.85
N GLY A 19 0.53 -4.32 0.09
CA GLY A 19 1.16 -3.43 1.06
C GLY A 19 2.24 -4.17 1.84
N PHE A 20 1.91 -5.35 2.39
CA PHE A 20 2.88 -6.18 3.11
C PHE A 20 4.09 -6.56 2.24
N LEU A 21 3.85 -7.04 1.02
CA LEU A 21 4.94 -7.42 0.10
C LEU A 21 5.81 -6.23 -0.31
N LEU A 22 5.22 -5.05 -0.53
CA LEU A 22 5.94 -3.81 -0.83
C LEU A 22 6.79 -3.36 0.35
N GLY A 23 6.27 -3.48 1.58
CA GLY A 23 7.04 -3.26 2.80
C GLY A 23 8.24 -4.19 2.91
N PHE A 24 8.02 -5.48 2.66
CA PHE A 24 9.09 -6.48 2.67
C PHE A 24 10.13 -6.21 1.58
N TYR A 25 9.69 -5.83 0.39
CA TYR A 25 10.54 -5.44 -0.73
C TYR A 25 11.44 -4.25 -0.37
N LEU A 26 10.88 -3.20 0.24
CA LEU A 26 11.66 -2.07 0.77
C LEU A 26 12.71 -2.51 1.79
N ALA A 27 12.37 -3.45 2.65
CA ALA A 27 13.29 -3.98 3.64
C ALA A 27 14.42 -4.80 3.03
N ILE A 28 14.22 -5.50 1.91
CA ILE A 28 15.31 -6.24 1.25
C ILE A 28 16.41 -5.29 0.75
N TYR A 29 16.01 -4.18 0.11
CA TYR A 29 16.95 -3.30 -0.56
C TYR A 29 17.48 -2.16 0.31
N HIS A 30 17.12 -2.10 1.59
CA HIS A 30 17.46 -0.97 2.47
C HIS A 30 18.97 -0.70 2.61
N ASN A 31 19.81 -1.71 2.35
CA ASN A 31 21.27 -1.62 2.42
C ASN A 31 21.95 -1.10 1.14
N ASP A 32 21.25 -1.06 0.01
CA ASP A 32 21.75 -0.51 -1.25
C ASP A 32 20.98 0.77 -1.58
N SER A 33 21.64 1.93 -1.47
CA SER A 33 20.97 3.23 -1.64
C SER A 33 20.35 3.43 -3.01
N GLU A 34 20.93 2.88 -4.08
CA GLU A 34 20.41 3.04 -5.44
C GLU A 34 19.17 2.18 -5.65
N LEU A 35 19.25 0.91 -5.23
CA LEU A 35 18.12 -0.03 -5.31
C LEU A 35 17.00 0.33 -4.33
N TRP A 36 17.32 0.88 -3.16
CA TRP A 36 16.34 1.35 -2.20
C TRP A 36 15.57 2.56 -2.73
N PHE A 37 16.24 3.50 -3.39
CA PHE A 37 15.58 4.63 -4.01
C PHE A 37 14.63 4.17 -5.12
N LEU A 38 15.06 3.23 -5.97
CA LEU A 38 14.19 2.61 -6.97
C LEU A 38 13.00 1.87 -6.32
N ALA A 39 13.24 1.16 -5.21
CA ALA A 39 12.19 0.45 -4.48
C ALA A 39 11.15 1.41 -3.90
N ILE A 40 11.57 2.53 -3.33
CA ILE A 40 10.68 3.61 -2.87
C ILE A 40 9.84 4.14 -4.03
N GLN A 41 10.44 4.40 -5.20
CA GLN A 41 9.69 4.86 -6.37
C GLN A 41 8.60 3.87 -6.78
N ILE A 42 8.94 2.58 -6.86
CA ILE A 42 7.97 1.52 -7.20
C ILE A 42 6.84 1.48 -6.18
N VAL A 43 7.16 1.51 -4.89
CA VAL A 43 6.16 1.48 -3.80
C VAL A 43 5.24 2.69 -3.85
N ILE A 44 5.78 3.88 -4.11
CA ILE A 44 4.97 5.11 -4.24
C ILE A 44 4.03 5.01 -5.44
N ILE A 45 4.53 4.61 -6.61
CA ILE A 45 3.73 4.49 -7.83
C ILE A 45 2.60 3.47 -7.62
N PHE A 46 2.92 2.30 -7.06
CA PHE A 46 1.91 1.28 -6.76
C PHE A 46 0.89 1.76 -5.73
N SER A 47 1.33 2.40 -4.65
CA SER A 47 0.43 2.92 -3.62
C SER A 47 -0.55 3.95 -4.18
N ILE A 48 -0.09 4.83 -5.07
CA ILE A 48 -0.94 5.81 -5.76
C ILE A 48 -1.98 5.09 -6.63
N ILE A 49 -1.56 4.11 -7.44
CA ILE A 49 -2.46 3.38 -8.34
C ILE A 49 -3.53 2.62 -7.53
N MET A 50 -3.12 1.88 -6.51
CA MET A 50 -4.03 1.10 -5.65
C MET A 50 -4.94 2.00 -4.82
N THR A 51 -4.50 3.21 -4.47
CA THR A 51 -5.37 4.18 -3.79
C THR A 51 -6.40 4.80 -4.73
N LEU A 52 -6.00 5.15 -5.96
CA LEU A 52 -6.84 5.86 -6.91
C LEU A 52 -7.90 4.97 -7.59
N ILE A 53 -7.58 3.71 -7.89
CA ILE A 53 -8.51 2.80 -8.58
C ILE A 53 -9.83 2.64 -7.81
N PRO A 54 -9.85 2.25 -6.52
CA PRO A 54 -11.10 2.10 -5.76
C PRO A 54 -11.87 3.41 -5.62
N VAL A 55 -11.16 4.54 -5.51
CA VAL A 55 -11.78 5.88 -5.45
C VAL A 55 -12.47 6.21 -6.77
N ILE A 56 -11.79 6.02 -7.91
CA ILE A 56 -12.36 6.28 -9.24
C ILE A 56 -13.55 5.34 -9.52
N VAL A 57 -13.42 4.05 -9.21
CA VAL A 57 -14.50 3.06 -9.36
C VAL A 57 -15.68 3.45 -8.48
N SER A 58 -15.44 3.85 -7.23
CA SER A 58 -16.49 4.32 -6.34
C SER A 58 -17.16 5.60 -6.82
N ILE A 59 -16.43 6.51 -7.46
CA ILE A 59 -17.02 7.72 -8.06
C ILE A 59 -17.87 7.32 -9.28
N TYR A 60 -17.35 6.49 -10.18
CA TYR A 60 -18.03 6.03 -11.38
C TYR A 60 -19.34 5.31 -11.09
N ASP A 61 -19.32 4.29 -10.22
CA ASP A 61 -20.52 3.55 -9.83
C ASP A 61 -21.54 4.49 -9.22
N LYS A 62 -21.10 5.46 -8.42
CA LYS A 62 -22.01 6.40 -7.78
C LYS A 62 -22.62 7.37 -8.80
N TYR A 63 -21.86 7.90 -9.75
CA TYR A 63 -22.40 8.72 -10.86
C TYR A 63 -23.42 7.95 -11.71
N LYS A 64 -23.17 6.66 -11.94
CA LYS A 64 -24.08 5.79 -12.71
C LYS A 64 -25.40 5.51 -11.97
N TYR A 65 -25.38 5.42 -10.64
CA TYR A 65 -26.53 4.96 -9.84
C TYR A 65 -27.11 5.99 -8.83
N SER A 66 -26.53 7.18 -8.65
CA SER A 66 -27.00 8.22 -7.70
C SER A 66 -26.49 9.63 -8.03
N LYS A 67 -27.36 10.65 -7.92
CA LYS A 67 -27.06 12.04 -8.33
C LYS A 67 -26.25 12.90 -7.34
N LYS A 68 -25.98 12.44 -6.10
CA LYS A 68 -25.27 13.26 -5.08
C LYS A 68 -24.21 12.46 -4.33
N ILE A 69 -22.97 12.96 -4.33
CA ILE A 69 -21.87 12.45 -3.52
C ILE A 69 -21.66 13.39 -2.32
N SER A 70 -21.78 12.85 -1.11
CA SER A 70 -21.29 13.56 0.08
C SER A 70 -19.76 13.53 0.06
N ILE A 71 -19.13 14.71 -0.04
CA ILE A 71 -17.67 14.88 0.01
C ILE A 71 -17.09 14.23 1.27
N ARG A 72 -17.81 14.31 2.40
CA ARG A 72 -17.42 13.65 3.65
C ARG A 72 -17.21 12.15 3.49
N ALA A 73 -18.11 11.45 2.79
CA ALA A 73 -18.01 10.01 2.58
C ALA A 73 -16.84 9.62 1.65
N LEU A 74 -16.47 10.50 0.71
CA LEU A 74 -15.27 10.31 -0.13
C LEU A 74 -13.99 10.46 0.70
N ILE A 75 -13.94 11.46 1.58
CA ILE A 75 -12.78 11.69 2.46
C ILE A 75 -12.61 10.52 3.43
N GLU A 76 -13.69 10.10 4.09
CA GLU A 76 -13.66 8.93 5.00
C GLU A 76 -13.19 7.67 4.27
N ALA A 77 -13.67 7.43 3.05
CA ALA A 77 -13.26 6.30 2.23
C ALA A 77 -11.80 6.39 1.77
N PHE A 78 -11.32 7.58 1.41
CA PHE A 78 -9.92 7.81 1.05
C PHE A 78 -8.98 7.55 2.24
N ILE A 79 -9.32 8.07 3.42
CA ILE A 79 -8.55 7.85 4.65
C ILE A 79 -8.51 6.36 4.99
N LEU A 80 -9.65 5.67 4.88
CA LEU A 80 -9.72 4.23 5.12
C LEU A 80 -8.82 3.47 4.14
N ASN A 81 -8.84 3.80 2.85
CA ASN A 81 -8.02 3.15 1.85
C ASN A 81 -6.51 3.38 2.10
N LEU A 82 -6.15 4.62 2.46
CA LEU A 82 -4.79 4.97 2.83
C LEU A 82 -4.32 4.15 4.04
N ALA A 83 -5.15 4.02 5.08
CA ALA A 83 -4.83 3.21 6.25
C ALA A 83 -4.63 1.73 5.89
N MET A 84 -5.48 1.19 5.02
CA MET A 84 -5.39 -0.20 4.56
C MET A 84 -4.14 -0.49 3.73
N THR A 85 -3.51 0.53 3.13
CA THR A 85 -2.24 0.37 2.40
C THR A 85 -1.03 0.60 3.30
N VAL A 86 -1.08 1.66 4.12
CA VAL A 86 0.06 2.11 4.93
C VAL A 86 0.36 1.14 6.08
N VAL A 87 -0.67 0.63 6.77
CA VAL A 87 -0.47 -0.25 7.93
C VAL A 87 0.23 -1.56 7.52
N PRO A 88 -0.23 -2.30 6.48
CA PRO A 88 0.45 -3.51 6.03
C PRO A 88 1.84 -3.24 5.47
N LEU A 89 2.06 -2.09 4.82
CA LEU A 89 3.37 -1.67 4.35
C LEU A 89 4.37 -1.48 5.49
N ILE A 90 3.99 -0.76 6.54
CA ILE A 90 4.85 -0.60 7.73
C ILE A 90 5.11 -1.97 8.36
N PHE A 91 4.07 -2.80 8.49
CA PHE A 91 4.21 -4.12 9.11
C PHE A 91 5.13 -5.04 8.30
N GLY A 92 4.99 -5.05 6.98
CA GLY A 92 5.84 -5.80 6.06
C GLY A 92 7.29 -5.31 6.07
N PHE A 93 7.49 -3.99 6.19
CA PHE A 93 8.83 -3.42 6.34
C PHE A 93 9.47 -3.84 7.65
N VAL A 94 8.77 -3.73 8.78
CA VAL A 94 9.29 -4.13 10.10
C VAL A 94 9.67 -5.61 10.11
N ILE A 95 8.76 -6.50 9.69
CA ILE A 95 9.04 -7.94 9.62
C ILE A 95 10.17 -8.22 8.62
N GLY A 96 10.14 -7.56 7.47
CA GLY A 96 11.18 -7.67 6.46
C GLY A 96 12.56 -7.32 7.01
N SER A 97 12.68 -6.20 7.73
CA SER A 97 13.94 -5.79 8.36
C SER A 97 14.43 -6.84 9.36
N PHE A 98 13.54 -7.37 10.22
CA PHE A 98 13.92 -8.45 11.12
C PHE A 98 14.39 -9.72 10.38
N VAL A 99 13.77 -10.09 9.27
CA VAL A 99 14.19 -11.27 8.48
C VAL A 99 15.51 -11.00 7.76
N VAL A 100 15.64 -9.83 7.14
CA VAL A 100 16.85 -9.42 6.41
C VAL A 100 18.04 -9.39 7.37
N ASP A 101 17.90 -8.75 8.53
CA ASP A 101 18.96 -8.64 9.54
C ASP A 101 19.39 -9.98 10.14
N ASN A 102 18.48 -10.96 10.20
CA ASN A 102 18.76 -12.28 10.79
C ASN A 102 19.18 -13.36 9.76
N TYR A 103 18.84 -13.21 8.47
CA TYR A 103 18.99 -14.29 7.49
C TYR A 103 19.66 -13.89 6.18
N ILE A 104 19.66 -12.61 5.80
CA ILE A 104 20.34 -12.14 4.60
C ILE A 104 21.67 -11.58 5.07
N ALA A 105 22.76 -12.25 4.71
CA ALA A 105 24.10 -11.75 5.01
C ALA A 105 24.20 -10.33 4.45
N ASP A 106 24.34 -9.37 5.36
CA ASP A 106 24.57 -7.97 5.04
C ASP A 106 25.78 -7.92 4.10
N ASN A 107 25.53 -7.69 2.81
CA ASN A 107 26.59 -7.70 1.78
C ASN A 107 27.66 -6.61 2.05
N GLY A 108 27.47 -5.76 3.07
CA GLY A 108 28.45 -4.83 3.61
C GLY A 108 29.21 -5.29 4.88
N LYS A 109 28.89 -6.45 5.48
CA LYS A 109 29.57 -6.99 6.68
C LYS A 109 30.34 -8.30 6.47
N LEU A 110 30.34 -8.86 5.26
CA LEU A 110 31.17 -10.02 4.92
C LEU A 110 32.66 -9.68 4.67
N PHE A 111 33.03 -8.39 4.73
CA PHE A 111 34.42 -7.95 4.71
C PHE A 111 34.64 -6.83 5.73
N LYS A 112 34.77 -7.21 7.00
CA LYS A 112 35.51 -6.42 7.98
C LYS A 112 36.40 -7.34 8.81
#